data_AF-A0A4Z0R4D7-F1
#
_entry.id   AF-A0A4Z0R4D7-F1
#
_cell.length_a   1.000
_cell.length_b   1.000
_cell.length_c   1.000
_cell.angle_alpha   90.00
_cell.angle_beta   90.00
_cell.angle_gamma   90.00
#
_symmetry.space_group_name_H-M   'P 1'
#
loop_
_entity.id
_entity.type
_entity.pdbx_description
1 polymer ?
#
loop_
_entity_poly.entity_id
_entity_poly.type
_entity_poly.pdbx_seq_one_letter_code
_entity_poly.pdbx_strand_id
1 'polypeptide(L)'
;MSTTEALNPQALPVKDNVALRIIQTTPAIVKFNYEEIEANLDAVLVKYQGLVFTESAAADCKKTIAELRKGQKALSDFRIATKKDLTASVTAFENQCKVITEKFEKVIQPLTTQNDQFELDRKEAKRVEVQSVIDSLITENGLTGNYALRLIILEEYYNKGKTIKTIKAELSALAKTAKLQQDKDEQDCAFIKAKVELANAQYQLTNTLLPDQYLRLLAYRSVAEVDALITSDAIEISERERKVAEADFKTAEKYAEALIAKAADAPGCVNPVGCRGAKPYTSSAVNVESEAPATFQSYTAQVVIIKAVYEVKGTEAQLEALEEYLDAQKLSWIDRPNG
;
A
#
# COMPACT_ATOMS: atom_id res chain seq x y z
N MET A 1 18.46 12.19 -41.22
CA MET A 1 18.41 11.43 -39.95
C MET A 1 19.78 10.82 -39.78
N SER A 2 20.54 11.35 -38.80
CA SER A 2 21.95 11.06 -38.63
C SER A 2 22.11 9.64 -38.08
N THR A 3 22.74 8.77 -38.86
CA THR A 3 23.12 7.41 -38.47
C THR A 3 24.22 7.52 -37.42
N THR A 4 23.88 7.27 -36.16
CA THR A 4 24.88 7.13 -35.09
C THR A 4 25.55 5.77 -35.29
N GLU A 5 26.70 5.80 -35.95
CA GLU A 5 27.60 4.66 -36.09
C GLU A 5 28.05 4.23 -34.69
N ALA A 6 27.58 3.07 -34.24
CA ALA A 6 27.99 2.49 -32.97
C ALA A 6 29.48 2.13 -33.06
N LEU A 7 30.31 2.96 -32.44
CA LEU A 7 31.75 2.70 -32.29
C LEU A 7 31.89 1.37 -31.53
N ASN A 8 32.31 0.31 -32.23
CA ASN A 8 32.66 -0.96 -31.60
C ASN A 8 33.98 -0.76 -30.83
N PRO A 9 33.99 -0.74 -29.48
CA PRO A 9 35.21 -0.55 -28.75
C PRO A 9 35.96 -1.87 -28.73
N GLN A 10 36.89 -2.05 -29.67
CA GLN A 10 37.93 -3.05 -29.53
C GLN A 10 38.64 -2.80 -28.19
N ALA A 11 38.51 -3.74 -27.27
CA ALA A 11 39.22 -3.72 -25.99
C ALA A 11 40.73 -3.78 -26.29
N LEU A 12 41.39 -2.63 -26.33
CA LEU A 12 42.84 -2.55 -26.38
C LEU A 12 43.35 -2.97 -24.99
N PRO A 13 44.15 -4.06 -24.88
CA PRO A 13 44.64 -4.52 -23.60
C PRO A 13 45.61 -3.50 -23.01
N VAL A 14 45.15 -2.74 -22.00
CA VAL A 14 45.99 -1.78 -21.26
C VAL A 14 47.14 -2.48 -20.53
N LYS A 15 46.96 -3.76 -20.18
CA LYS A 15 47.93 -4.58 -19.44
C LYS A 15 49.31 -4.71 -20.12
N ASP A 16 49.38 -4.59 -21.45
CA ASP A 16 50.64 -4.79 -22.18
C ASP A 16 51.45 -3.50 -22.39
N ASN A 17 50.91 -2.31 -22.08
CA ASN A 17 51.54 -1.03 -22.44
C ASN A 17 51.91 -0.11 -21.26
N VAL A 18 51.53 -0.42 -20.01
CA VAL A 18 51.90 0.40 -18.83
C VAL A 18 52.74 -0.42 -17.85
N ALA A 19 53.97 -0.73 -18.24
CA ALA A 19 54.94 -1.34 -17.31
C ALA A 19 55.51 -0.26 -16.37
N LEU A 20 55.05 -0.25 -15.11
CA LEU A 20 55.63 0.61 -14.08
C LEU A 20 57.05 0.14 -13.75
N ARG A 21 58.04 1.02 -13.90
CA ARG A 21 59.43 0.74 -13.55
C ARG A 21 60.08 1.94 -12.89
N ILE A 22 60.92 1.66 -11.90
CA ILE A 22 61.78 2.67 -11.28
C ILE A 22 62.95 2.91 -12.24
N ILE A 23 63.14 4.17 -12.65
CA ILE A 23 64.22 4.55 -13.56
C ILE A 23 65.53 4.76 -12.79
N GLN A 24 65.46 5.45 -11.64
CA GLN A 24 66.61 5.72 -10.78
C GLN A 24 66.12 6.09 -9.36
N THR A 25 66.82 5.62 -8.33
CA THR A 25 66.59 5.98 -6.93
C THR A 25 67.92 6.16 -6.22
N THR A 26 68.00 7.14 -5.30
CA THR A 26 69.17 7.36 -4.44
C THR A 26 68.71 7.51 -2.99
N PRO A 27 69.24 6.73 -2.04
CA PRO A 27 68.86 6.84 -0.63
C PRO A 27 69.38 8.16 -0.03
N ALA A 28 68.52 8.85 0.72
CA ALA A 28 68.88 10.07 1.44
C ALA A 28 69.62 9.71 2.75
N ILE A 29 70.88 10.15 2.88
CA ILE A 29 71.68 10.03 4.10
C ILE A 29 72.05 11.43 4.56
N VAL A 30 71.73 11.77 5.81
CA VAL A 30 72.06 13.09 6.41
C VAL A 30 73.17 12.91 7.42
N LYS A 31 74.29 13.59 7.20
CA LYS A 31 75.35 13.79 8.19
C LYS A 31 75.42 15.28 8.50
N PHE A 32 75.42 15.64 9.77
CA PHE A 32 75.58 17.01 10.24
C PHE A 32 76.54 17.03 11.42
N ASN A 33 76.97 18.22 11.85
CA ASN A 33 77.96 18.43 12.91
C ASN A 33 77.39 18.20 14.32
N TYR A 34 76.83 17.01 14.55
CA TYR A 34 76.23 16.61 15.82
C TYR A 34 77.21 16.74 16.99
N GLU A 35 78.39 16.11 16.86
CA GLU A 35 79.40 16.05 17.92
C GLU A 35 79.89 17.44 18.33
N GLU A 36 80.03 18.36 17.38
CA GLU A 36 80.44 19.75 17.64
C GLU A 36 79.35 20.55 18.36
N ILE A 37 78.09 20.41 17.93
CA ILE A 37 76.96 21.13 18.53
C ILE A 37 76.67 20.59 19.94
N GLU A 38 76.72 19.26 20.12
CA GLU A 38 76.52 18.60 21.42
C GLU A 38 77.58 19.07 22.44
N ALA A 39 78.86 18.99 22.07
CA ALA A 39 79.95 19.41 22.97
C ALA A 39 79.87 20.90 23.35
N ASN A 40 79.52 21.77 22.40
CA ASN A 40 79.36 23.20 22.68
C ASN A 40 78.14 23.48 23.57
N LEU A 41 77.02 22.78 23.33
CA LEU A 41 75.82 22.91 24.14
C LEU A 41 76.07 22.45 25.58
N ASP A 42 76.75 21.32 25.79
CA ASP A 42 77.12 20.83 27.11
C ASP A 42 78.01 21.82 27.87
N ALA A 43 79.04 22.37 27.20
CA ALA A 43 79.91 23.38 27.79
C ALA A 43 79.18 24.68 28.17
N VAL A 44 78.15 25.04 27.42
CA VAL A 44 77.31 26.22 27.70
C VAL A 44 76.31 25.93 28.82
N LEU A 45 75.68 24.75 28.85
CA LEU A 45 74.66 24.39 29.83
C LEU A 45 75.22 24.17 31.24
N VAL A 46 76.46 23.67 31.38
CA VAL A 46 77.15 23.52 32.68
C VAL A 46 77.23 24.85 33.44
N LYS A 47 77.38 25.97 32.74
CA LYS A 47 77.45 27.32 33.34
C LYS A 47 76.14 27.76 34.00
N TYR A 48 75.03 27.11 33.67
CA TYR A 48 73.70 27.45 34.15
C TYR A 48 73.14 26.42 35.15
N GLN A 49 73.85 25.30 35.39
CA GLN A 49 73.49 24.35 36.45
C GLN A 49 73.77 24.96 37.83
N GLY A 50 72.75 24.99 38.70
CA GLY A 50 72.89 25.47 40.08
C GLY A 50 72.82 26.99 40.28
N LEU A 51 72.51 27.77 39.25
CA LEU A 51 72.33 29.22 39.38
C LEU A 51 71.04 29.54 40.17
N VAL A 52 71.16 30.28 41.27
CA VAL A 52 70.01 30.74 42.08
C VAL A 52 69.66 32.17 41.69
N PHE A 53 68.42 32.39 41.27
CA PHE A 53 67.95 33.69 40.80
C PHE A 53 67.83 34.70 41.94
N THR A 54 68.64 35.75 41.90
CA THR A 54 68.52 36.93 42.76
C THR A 54 67.90 38.09 41.98
N GLU A 55 67.29 39.04 42.68
CA GLU A 55 66.51 40.14 42.08
C GLU A 55 67.37 41.05 41.16
N SER A 56 68.67 41.17 41.45
CA SER A 56 69.63 41.92 40.62
C SER A 56 70.07 41.20 39.34
N ALA A 57 69.91 39.87 39.24
CA ALA A 57 70.35 39.06 38.09
C ALA A 57 69.21 38.66 37.14
N ALA A 58 67.96 39.01 37.46
CA ALA A 58 66.77 38.58 36.73
C ALA A 58 66.72 39.03 35.26
N ALA A 59 67.29 40.19 34.92
CA ALA A 59 67.31 40.71 33.56
C ALA A 59 68.22 39.89 32.62
N ASP A 60 69.43 39.56 33.08
CA ASP A 60 70.40 38.81 32.28
C ASP A 60 69.99 37.34 32.14
N CYS A 61 69.40 36.79 33.19
CA CYS A 61 68.74 35.49 33.16
C CYS A 61 67.66 35.37 32.06
N LYS A 62 66.79 36.37 31.92
CA LYS A 62 65.77 36.41 30.87
C LYS A 62 66.39 36.44 29.47
N LYS A 63 67.51 37.14 29.29
CA LYS A 63 68.26 37.17 28.02
C LYS A 63 68.84 35.79 27.70
N THR A 64 69.50 35.15 28.65
CA THR A 64 70.05 33.80 28.50
C THR A 64 68.97 32.78 28.13
N ILE A 65 67.82 32.79 28.81
CA ILE A 65 66.69 31.89 28.47
C ILE A 65 66.20 32.14 27.04
N ALA A 66 66.13 33.41 26.61
CA ALA A 66 65.73 33.76 25.25
C ALA A 66 66.75 33.25 24.21
N GLU A 67 68.04 33.30 24.51
CA GLU A 67 69.10 32.76 23.65
C GLU A 67 69.04 31.23 23.53
N LEU A 68 68.86 30.52 24.65
CA LEU A 68 68.66 29.06 24.64
C LEU A 68 67.43 28.65 23.83
N ARG A 69 66.31 29.38 23.99
CA ARG A 69 65.10 29.16 23.19
C ARG A 69 65.32 29.43 21.70
N LYS A 70 66.13 30.42 21.32
CA LYS A 70 66.51 30.67 19.92
C LYS A 70 67.32 29.51 19.35
N GLY A 71 68.30 28.98 20.10
CA GLY A 71 69.09 27.81 19.69
C GLY A 71 68.22 26.56 19.51
N GLN A 72 67.33 26.29 20.47
CA GLN A 72 66.37 25.18 20.39
C GLN A 72 65.46 25.31 19.14
N LYS A 73 64.98 26.53 18.87
CA LYS A 73 64.16 26.80 17.69
C LYS A 73 64.96 26.58 16.39
N ALA A 74 66.18 27.09 16.31
CA ALA A 74 67.04 26.93 15.14
C ALA A 74 67.32 25.45 14.80
N LEU A 75 67.56 24.61 15.82
CA LEU A 75 67.71 23.17 15.62
C LEU A 75 66.43 22.52 15.09
N SER A 76 65.27 22.90 15.65
CA SER A 76 63.98 22.42 15.17
C SER A 76 63.71 22.86 13.72
N ASP A 77 63.99 24.12 13.39
CA ASP A 77 63.81 24.68 12.05
C ASP A 77 64.75 23.99 11.04
N PHE A 78 66.02 23.75 11.40
CA PHE A 78 66.98 22.99 10.59
C PHE A 78 66.49 21.56 10.30
N ARG A 79 65.99 20.86 11.33
CA ARG A 79 65.41 19.51 11.18
C ARG A 79 64.22 19.53 10.23
N ILE A 80 63.31 20.50 10.38
CA ILE A 80 62.10 20.61 9.55
C ILE A 80 62.48 20.92 8.10
N ALA A 81 63.36 21.90 7.87
CA ALA A 81 63.83 22.28 6.54
C ALA A 81 64.54 21.12 5.84
N THR A 82 65.51 20.49 6.52
CA THR A 82 66.25 19.34 6.00
C THR A 82 65.31 18.18 5.65
N LYS A 83 64.35 17.84 6.53
CA LYS A 83 63.34 16.81 6.22
C LYS A 83 62.55 17.17 4.97
N LYS A 84 62.05 18.41 4.88
CA LYS A 84 61.26 18.88 3.74
C LYS A 84 62.04 18.75 2.43
N ASP A 85 63.28 19.22 2.40
CA ASP A 85 64.13 19.21 1.21
C ASP A 85 64.43 17.77 0.75
N LEU A 86 64.72 16.86 1.68
CA LEU A 86 64.99 15.45 1.37
C LEU A 86 63.75 14.69 0.90
N THR A 87 62.57 15.04 1.43
CA THR A 87 61.30 14.43 1.01
C THR A 87 60.72 15.05 -0.26
N ALA A 88 61.26 16.17 -0.75
CA ALA A 88 60.70 16.91 -1.88
C ALA A 88 60.60 16.07 -3.15
N SER A 89 61.60 15.24 -3.45
CA SER A 89 61.60 14.33 -4.61
C SER A 89 60.56 13.22 -4.47
N VAL A 90 60.38 12.68 -3.26
CA VAL A 90 59.36 11.67 -2.95
C VAL A 90 57.96 12.26 -3.07
N THR A 91 57.73 13.45 -2.51
CA THR A 91 56.44 14.17 -2.65
C THR A 91 56.14 14.50 -4.12
N ALA A 92 57.15 14.90 -4.91
CA ALA A 92 56.98 15.14 -6.34
C ALA A 92 56.60 13.84 -7.10
N PHE A 93 57.25 12.72 -6.79
CA PHE A 93 56.89 11.41 -7.32
C PHE A 93 55.46 11.00 -6.96
N GLU A 94 55.06 11.12 -5.69
CA GLU A 94 53.68 10.83 -5.24
C GLU A 94 52.65 11.68 -5.99
N ASN A 95 52.95 12.97 -6.20
CA ASN A 95 52.08 13.86 -6.96
C ASN A 95 52.00 13.46 -8.43
N GLN A 96 53.10 13.02 -9.05
CA GLN A 96 53.07 12.47 -10.42
C GLN A 96 52.20 11.21 -10.51
N CYS A 97 52.30 10.31 -9.53
CA CYS A 97 51.41 9.14 -9.43
C CYS A 97 49.94 9.56 -9.31
N LYS A 98 49.62 10.54 -8.45
CA LYS A 98 48.24 11.06 -8.30
C LYS A 98 47.70 11.64 -9.62
N VAL A 99 48.50 12.43 -10.33
CA VAL A 99 48.11 12.96 -11.66
C VAL A 99 47.82 11.85 -12.66
N ILE A 100 48.59 10.76 -12.64
CA ILE A 100 48.34 9.59 -13.49
C ILE A 100 47.04 8.89 -13.07
N THR A 101 46.82 8.68 -11.77
CA THR A 101 45.57 8.12 -11.24
C THR A 101 44.35 8.95 -11.64
N GLU A 102 44.43 10.27 -11.55
CA GLU A 102 43.36 11.18 -11.98
C GLU A 102 43.04 11.06 -13.48
N LYS A 103 44.04 10.79 -14.33
CA LYS A 103 43.81 10.54 -15.75
C LYS A 103 43.04 9.24 -15.98
N PHE A 104 43.34 8.18 -15.23
CA PHE A 104 42.55 6.95 -15.27
C PHE A 104 41.12 7.21 -14.83
N GLU A 105 40.94 7.89 -13.70
CA GLU A 105 39.62 8.12 -13.11
C GLU A 105 38.71 8.95 -14.03
N LYS A 106 39.27 9.97 -14.70
CA LYS A 106 38.55 10.78 -15.70
C LYS A 106 37.95 9.96 -16.84
N VAL A 107 38.50 8.77 -17.12
CA VAL A 107 38.02 7.88 -18.19
C VAL A 107 37.18 6.74 -17.61
N ILE A 108 37.59 6.15 -16.49
CA ILE A 108 36.88 5.03 -15.85
C ILE A 108 35.50 5.46 -15.37
N GLN A 109 35.38 6.58 -14.66
CA GLN A 109 34.09 7.03 -14.12
C GLN A 109 32.98 7.15 -15.18
N PRO A 110 33.16 7.93 -16.27
CA PRO A 110 32.09 8.05 -17.26
C PRO A 110 31.79 6.71 -17.95
N LEU A 111 32.78 5.84 -18.16
CA LEU A 111 32.54 4.51 -18.74
C LEU A 111 31.74 3.61 -17.80
N THR A 112 32.05 3.63 -16.50
CA THR A 112 31.28 2.90 -15.48
C THR A 112 29.86 3.43 -15.41
N THR A 113 29.66 4.75 -15.33
CA THR A 113 28.33 5.36 -15.33
C THR A 113 27.54 5.03 -16.59
N GLN A 114 28.17 5.08 -17.77
CA GLN A 114 27.53 4.70 -19.03
C GLN A 114 27.12 3.23 -19.06
N ASN A 115 27.99 2.32 -18.57
CA ASN A 115 27.68 0.90 -18.49
C ASN A 115 26.53 0.61 -17.51
N ASP A 116 26.52 1.26 -16.36
CA ASP A 116 25.47 1.10 -15.36
C ASP A 116 24.13 1.62 -15.89
N GLN A 117 24.13 2.79 -16.55
CA GLN A 117 22.93 3.32 -17.20
C GLN A 117 22.44 2.40 -18.33
N PHE A 118 23.34 1.87 -19.14
CA PHE A 118 22.99 0.93 -20.21
C PHE A 118 22.33 -0.35 -19.65
N GLU A 119 22.86 -0.90 -18.55
CA GLU A 119 22.27 -2.08 -17.90
C GLU A 119 20.91 -1.76 -17.24
N LEU A 120 20.73 -0.56 -16.69
CA LEU A 120 19.44 -0.07 -16.19
C LEU A 120 18.42 0.08 -17.33
N ASP A 121 18.78 0.76 -18.41
CA ASP A 121 17.93 0.97 -19.58
C ASP A 121 17.52 -0.37 -20.20
N ARG A 122 18.45 -1.34 -20.28
CA ARG A 122 18.15 -2.69 -20.75
C ARG A 122 17.12 -3.40 -19.85
N LYS A 123 17.26 -3.29 -18.52
CA LYS A 123 16.31 -3.87 -17.57
C LYS A 123 14.93 -3.21 -17.70
N GLU A 124 14.89 -1.90 -17.83
CA GLU A 124 13.65 -1.14 -17.94
C GLU A 124 12.92 -1.44 -19.26
N ALA A 125 13.63 -1.46 -20.39
CA ALA A 125 13.06 -1.87 -21.67
C ALA A 125 12.44 -3.27 -21.59
N LYS A 126 13.14 -4.20 -20.94
CA LYS A 126 12.64 -5.55 -20.71
C LYS A 126 11.44 -5.59 -19.77
N ARG A 127 11.42 -4.76 -18.71
CA ARG A 127 10.28 -4.63 -17.80
C ARG A 127 9.03 -4.18 -18.55
N VAL A 128 9.16 -3.17 -19.40
CA VAL A 128 8.06 -2.64 -20.22
C VAL A 128 7.53 -3.70 -21.18
N GLU A 129 8.41 -4.45 -21.85
CA GLU A 129 8.01 -5.52 -22.76
C GLU A 129 7.29 -6.66 -22.01
N VAL A 130 7.81 -7.08 -20.86
CA VAL A 130 7.16 -8.12 -20.03
C VAL A 130 5.83 -7.61 -19.48
N GLN A 131 5.74 -6.35 -19.06
CA GLN A 131 4.47 -5.76 -18.61
C GLN A 131 3.43 -5.78 -19.73
N SER A 132 3.82 -5.40 -20.95
CA SER A 132 2.93 -5.48 -22.12
C SER A 132 2.43 -6.91 -22.38
N VAL A 133 3.29 -7.92 -22.19
CA VAL A 133 2.88 -9.33 -22.27
C VAL A 133 1.87 -9.68 -21.17
N ILE A 134 2.08 -9.22 -19.93
CA ILE A 134 1.15 -9.44 -18.81
C ILE A 134 -0.20 -8.80 -19.11
N ASP A 135 -0.22 -7.53 -19.51
CA ASP A 135 -1.44 -6.78 -19.80
C ASP A 135 -2.24 -7.43 -20.93
N SER A 136 -1.54 -7.91 -21.96
CA SER A 136 -2.15 -8.66 -23.07
C SER A 136 -2.77 -9.96 -22.55
N LEU A 137 -2.06 -10.73 -21.73
CA LEU A 137 -2.56 -11.99 -21.18
C LEU A 137 -3.75 -11.79 -20.23
N ILE A 138 -3.74 -10.73 -19.40
CA ILE A 138 -4.87 -10.37 -18.54
C ILE A 138 -6.12 -10.10 -19.38
N THR A 139 -5.96 -9.32 -20.45
CA THR A 139 -7.05 -8.97 -21.37
C THR A 139 -7.55 -10.19 -22.15
N GLU A 140 -6.65 -10.95 -22.76
CA GLU A 140 -6.95 -12.15 -23.55
C GLU A 140 -7.69 -13.22 -22.73
N ASN A 141 -7.34 -13.38 -21.45
CA ASN A 141 -7.94 -14.39 -20.57
C ASN A 141 -9.08 -13.83 -19.71
N GLY A 142 -9.36 -12.52 -19.74
CA GLY A 142 -10.39 -11.89 -18.90
C GLY A 142 -10.13 -12.05 -17.40
N LEU A 143 -8.86 -11.95 -16.98
CA LEU A 143 -8.47 -12.10 -15.58
C LEU A 143 -8.85 -10.85 -14.78
N THR A 144 -9.42 -11.03 -13.59
CA THR A 144 -9.85 -9.91 -12.74
C THR A 144 -9.29 -9.98 -11.32
N GLY A 145 -9.25 -8.83 -10.64
CA GLY A 145 -8.89 -8.72 -9.22
C GLY A 145 -7.64 -9.50 -8.82
N ASN A 146 -7.79 -10.39 -7.84
CA ASN A 146 -6.68 -11.19 -7.31
C ASN A 146 -6.09 -12.18 -8.33
N TYR A 147 -6.79 -12.57 -9.39
CA TYR A 147 -6.26 -13.49 -10.41
C TYR A 147 -5.30 -12.79 -11.35
N ALA A 148 -5.61 -11.55 -11.75
CA ALA A 148 -4.72 -10.72 -12.57
C ALA A 148 -3.41 -10.41 -11.82
N LEU A 149 -3.49 -10.13 -10.51
CA LEU A 149 -2.34 -9.85 -9.65
C LEU A 149 -1.38 -11.04 -9.47
N ARG A 150 -1.76 -12.27 -9.86
CA ARG A 150 -0.85 -13.43 -9.82
C ARG A 150 0.22 -13.37 -10.90
N LEU A 151 0.02 -12.59 -11.97
CA LEU A 151 1.01 -12.40 -13.02
C LEU A 151 1.98 -11.29 -12.58
N ILE A 152 3.09 -11.69 -11.97
CA ILE A 152 4.11 -10.78 -11.45
C ILE A 152 5.39 -10.81 -12.29
N ILE A 153 6.08 -9.67 -12.36
CA ILE A 153 7.41 -9.60 -12.97
C ILE A 153 8.44 -10.07 -11.95
N LEU A 154 9.07 -11.22 -12.21
CA LEU A 154 10.10 -11.80 -11.36
C LEU A 154 11.48 -11.24 -11.69
N GLU A 155 12.38 -11.18 -10.69
CA GLU A 155 13.76 -10.70 -10.88
C GLU A 155 14.52 -11.54 -11.91
N GLU A 156 14.26 -12.85 -11.95
CA GLU A 156 14.84 -13.78 -12.92
C GLU A 156 14.58 -13.38 -14.38
N TYR A 157 13.48 -12.66 -14.64
CA TYR A 157 13.15 -12.19 -15.99
C TYR A 157 14.18 -11.18 -16.50
N TYR A 158 14.93 -10.51 -15.63
CA TYR A 158 16.01 -9.60 -16.04
C TYR A 158 17.30 -10.30 -16.43
N ASN A 159 17.44 -11.62 -16.20
CA ASN A 159 18.63 -12.38 -16.56
C ASN A 159 18.90 -12.33 -18.08
N LYS A 160 20.17 -12.15 -18.46
CA LYS A 160 20.60 -12.01 -19.87
C LYS A 160 20.20 -13.21 -20.74
N GLY A 161 20.23 -14.42 -20.19
CA GLY A 161 19.85 -15.64 -20.91
C GLY A 161 18.35 -15.94 -20.97
N LYS A 162 17.51 -15.28 -20.15
CA LYS A 162 16.06 -15.56 -20.12
C LYS A 162 15.36 -14.74 -21.19
N THR A 163 14.91 -15.39 -22.27
CA THR A 163 14.30 -14.68 -23.41
C THR A 163 12.85 -14.29 -23.15
N ILE A 164 12.35 -13.24 -23.83
CA ILE A 164 10.94 -12.83 -23.77
C ILE A 164 10.00 -13.96 -24.20
N LYS A 165 10.42 -14.79 -25.16
CA LYS A 165 9.67 -15.98 -25.59
C LYS A 165 9.46 -16.96 -24.43
N THR A 166 10.50 -17.24 -23.66
CA THR A 166 10.42 -18.12 -22.48
C THR A 166 9.52 -17.50 -21.41
N ILE A 167 9.69 -16.20 -21.14
CA ILE A 167 8.88 -15.47 -20.15
C ILE A 167 7.39 -15.49 -20.54
N LYS A 168 7.07 -15.25 -21.82
CA LYS A 168 5.70 -15.32 -22.33
C LYS A 168 5.09 -16.71 -22.16
N ALA A 169 5.86 -17.78 -22.38
CA ALA A 169 5.36 -19.14 -22.18
C ALA A 169 5.06 -19.43 -20.71
N GLU A 170 5.93 -19.04 -19.79
CA GLU A 170 5.73 -19.16 -18.34
C GLU A 170 4.48 -18.37 -17.88
N LEU A 171 4.38 -17.09 -18.25
CA LEU A 171 3.24 -16.24 -17.91
C LEU A 171 1.93 -16.76 -18.54
N SER A 172 1.97 -17.30 -19.76
CA SER A 172 0.78 -17.89 -20.38
C SER A 172 0.29 -19.13 -19.63
N ALA A 173 1.20 -19.97 -19.13
CA ALA A 173 0.82 -21.12 -18.30
C ALA A 173 0.20 -20.68 -16.96
N LEU A 174 0.74 -19.63 -16.34
CA LEU A 174 0.17 -19.04 -15.13
C LEU A 174 -1.21 -18.43 -15.40
N ALA A 175 -1.36 -17.69 -16.50
CA ALA A 175 -2.64 -17.08 -16.89
C ALA A 175 -3.75 -18.13 -17.07
N LYS A 176 -3.43 -19.26 -17.73
CA LYS A 176 -4.37 -20.37 -17.91
C LYS A 176 -4.81 -20.97 -16.58
N THR A 177 -3.86 -21.23 -15.68
CA THR A 177 -4.16 -21.74 -14.33
C THR A 177 -5.01 -20.75 -13.54
N ALA A 178 -4.69 -19.46 -13.61
CA ALA A 178 -5.47 -18.41 -12.95
C ALA A 178 -6.89 -18.32 -13.52
N LYS A 179 -7.05 -18.44 -14.84
CA LYS A 179 -8.36 -18.41 -15.50
C LYS A 179 -9.22 -19.60 -15.11
N LEU A 180 -8.66 -20.81 -15.11
CA LEU A 180 -9.37 -22.01 -14.65
C LEU A 180 -9.88 -21.85 -13.22
N GLN A 181 -9.08 -21.26 -12.33
CA GLN A 181 -9.50 -20.99 -10.96
C GLN A 181 -10.59 -19.93 -10.89
N GLN A 182 -10.46 -18.83 -11.63
CA GLN A 182 -11.47 -17.78 -11.69
C GLN A 182 -12.82 -18.33 -12.18
N ASP A 183 -12.83 -19.09 -13.27
CA ASP A 183 -14.05 -19.66 -13.84
C ASP A 183 -14.72 -20.64 -12.86
N LYS A 184 -13.92 -21.42 -12.14
CA LYS A 184 -14.43 -22.31 -11.09
C LYS A 184 -15.07 -21.51 -9.95
N ASP A 185 -14.39 -20.48 -9.45
CA ASP A 185 -14.90 -19.68 -8.33
C ASP A 185 -16.17 -18.90 -8.75
N GLU A 186 -16.25 -18.43 -10.00
CA GLU A 186 -17.45 -17.84 -10.60
C GLU A 186 -18.60 -18.85 -10.69
N GLN A 187 -18.33 -20.09 -11.12
CA GLN A 187 -19.32 -21.18 -11.16
C GLN A 187 -19.81 -21.56 -9.75
N ASP A 188 -18.92 -21.68 -8.78
CA ASP A 188 -19.24 -21.99 -7.40
C ASP A 188 -20.13 -20.88 -6.79
N CYS A 189 -19.80 -19.61 -7.05
CA CYS A 189 -20.63 -18.48 -6.64
C CYS A 189 -22.01 -18.50 -7.31
N ALA A 190 -22.08 -18.74 -8.61
CA ALA A 190 -23.34 -18.81 -9.35
C ALA A 190 -24.23 -19.96 -8.86
N PHE A 191 -23.63 -21.12 -8.60
CA PHE A 191 -24.32 -22.29 -8.04
C PHE A 191 -24.94 -21.97 -6.68
N ILE A 192 -24.16 -21.37 -5.76
CA ILE A 192 -24.67 -20.99 -4.43
C ILE A 192 -25.79 -19.96 -4.52
N LYS A 193 -25.67 -18.94 -5.39
CA LYS A 193 -26.76 -17.98 -5.63
C LYS A 193 -28.05 -18.67 -6.09
N ALA A 194 -27.95 -19.53 -7.10
CA ALA A 194 -29.10 -20.28 -7.61
C ALA A 194 -29.71 -21.21 -6.55
N LYS A 195 -28.89 -21.82 -5.69
CA LYS A 195 -29.38 -22.65 -4.57
C LYS A 195 -30.12 -21.84 -3.51
N VAL A 196 -29.65 -20.64 -3.17
CA VAL A 196 -30.36 -19.75 -2.24
C VAL A 196 -31.71 -19.31 -2.84
N GLU A 197 -31.74 -18.92 -4.11
CA GLU A 197 -32.98 -18.55 -4.82
C GLU A 197 -33.97 -19.72 -4.86
N LEU A 198 -33.49 -20.92 -5.19
CA LEU A 198 -34.31 -22.14 -5.21
C LEU A 198 -34.85 -22.46 -3.81
N ALA A 199 -34.03 -22.38 -2.77
CA ALA A 199 -34.46 -22.62 -1.40
C ALA A 199 -35.52 -21.60 -0.94
N ASN A 200 -35.32 -20.31 -1.21
CA ASN A 200 -36.32 -19.29 -0.91
C ASN A 200 -37.66 -19.60 -1.59
N ALA A 201 -37.63 -19.97 -2.87
CA ALA A 201 -38.85 -20.32 -3.62
C ALA A 201 -39.52 -21.61 -3.10
N GLN A 202 -38.74 -22.66 -2.87
CA GLN A 202 -39.24 -23.97 -2.43
C GLN A 202 -39.90 -23.92 -1.05
N TYR A 203 -39.33 -23.14 -0.12
CA TYR A 203 -39.81 -23.01 1.25
C TYR A 203 -40.69 -21.77 1.48
N GLN A 204 -41.09 -21.08 0.41
CA GLN A 204 -41.97 -19.89 0.45
C GLN A 204 -41.41 -18.74 1.31
N LEU A 205 -40.08 -18.62 1.37
CA LEU A 205 -39.38 -17.58 2.13
C LEU A 205 -39.27 -16.32 1.27
N THR A 206 -39.70 -15.18 1.79
CA THR A 206 -39.68 -13.90 1.05
C THR A 206 -38.32 -13.24 1.17
N ASN A 207 -37.34 -13.72 0.40
CA ASN A 207 -35.94 -13.25 0.41
C ASN A 207 -35.30 -13.30 1.82
N THR A 208 -35.72 -14.25 2.65
CA THR A 208 -35.18 -14.40 4.01
C THR A 208 -33.73 -14.89 3.96
N LEU A 209 -33.41 -15.81 3.05
CA LEU A 209 -32.03 -16.23 2.80
C LEU A 209 -31.36 -15.26 1.83
N LEU A 210 -30.23 -14.68 2.23
CA LEU A 210 -29.47 -13.72 1.44
C LEU A 210 -28.22 -14.36 0.84
N PRO A 211 -28.05 -14.38 -0.50
CA PRO A 211 -26.91 -15.03 -1.14
C PRO A 211 -25.54 -14.60 -0.59
N ASP A 212 -25.37 -13.31 -0.31
CA ASP A 212 -24.10 -12.75 0.18
C ASP A 212 -23.62 -13.36 1.51
N GLN A 213 -24.54 -13.84 2.36
CA GLN A 213 -24.17 -14.50 3.61
C GLN A 213 -23.47 -15.83 3.34
N TYR A 214 -23.96 -16.60 2.37
CA TYR A 214 -23.44 -17.89 1.98
C TYR A 214 -22.19 -17.78 1.10
N LEU A 215 -22.13 -16.78 0.22
CA LEU A 215 -20.95 -16.53 -0.64
C LEU A 215 -19.69 -16.25 0.18
N ARG A 216 -19.81 -15.56 1.31
CA ARG A 216 -18.66 -15.33 2.23
C ARG A 216 -18.12 -16.63 2.81
N LEU A 217 -18.95 -17.65 2.98
CA LEU A 217 -18.54 -18.95 3.52
C LEU A 217 -17.67 -19.73 2.54
N LEU A 218 -17.80 -19.49 1.22
CA LEU A 218 -16.96 -20.14 0.20
C LEU A 218 -15.47 -19.84 0.36
N ALA A 219 -15.10 -18.82 1.15
CA ALA A 219 -13.71 -18.54 1.48
C ALA A 219 -13.07 -19.63 2.37
N TYR A 220 -13.87 -20.42 3.11
CA TYR A 220 -13.38 -21.42 4.06
C TYR A 220 -14.23 -22.69 4.18
N ARG A 221 -15.28 -22.84 3.37
CA ARG A 221 -16.12 -24.04 3.28
C ARG A 221 -16.25 -24.48 1.83
N SER A 222 -16.46 -25.77 1.64
CA SER A 222 -16.75 -26.34 0.33
C SER A 222 -18.16 -25.98 -0.13
N VAL A 223 -18.37 -25.97 -1.44
CA VAL A 223 -19.69 -25.74 -2.07
C VAL A 223 -20.74 -26.70 -1.50
N ALA A 224 -20.38 -27.97 -1.28
CA ALA A 224 -21.30 -28.97 -0.72
C ALA A 224 -21.72 -28.68 0.72
N GLU A 225 -20.79 -28.20 1.56
CA GLU A 225 -21.11 -27.80 2.94
C GLU A 225 -22.00 -26.56 2.98
N VAL A 226 -21.77 -25.61 2.07
CA VAL A 226 -22.60 -24.40 1.97
C VAL A 226 -23.99 -24.76 1.42
N ASP A 227 -24.11 -25.64 0.43
CA ASP A 227 -25.40 -26.14 -0.10
C ASP A 227 -26.22 -26.87 0.97
N ALA A 228 -25.58 -27.72 1.77
CA ALA A 228 -26.21 -28.39 2.90
C ALA A 228 -26.69 -27.40 3.96
N LEU A 229 -25.89 -26.36 4.25
CA LEU A 229 -26.27 -25.31 5.19
C LEU A 229 -27.46 -24.50 4.71
N ILE A 230 -27.50 -24.10 3.43
CA ILE A 230 -28.64 -23.39 2.83
C ILE A 230 -29.92 -24.22 3.01
N THR A 231 -29.84 -25.52 2.74
CA THR A 231 -30.98 -26.42 2.88
C THR A 231 -31.44 -26.54 4.33
N SER A 232 -30.50 -26.68 5.27
CA SER A 232 -30.79 -26.76 6.71
C SER A 232 -31.45 -25.47 7.21
N ASP A 233 -30.88 -24.31 6.88
CA ASP A 233 -31.40 -23.01 7.29
C ASP A 233 -32.81 -22.77 6.74
N ALA A 234 -33.06 -23.13 5.48
CA ALA A 234 -34.37 -23.01 4.85
C ALA A 234 -35.44 -23.83 5.58
N ILE A 235 -35.13 -25.08 5.92
CA ILE A 235 -36.03 -25.96 6.69
C ILE A 235 -36.32 -25.33 8.06
N GLU A 236 -35.28 -24.96 8.81
CA GLU A 236 -35.45 -24.41 10.15
C GLU A 236 -36.27 -23.12 10.18
N ILE A 237 -36.05 -22.23 9.21
CA ILE A 237 -36.82 -20.99 9.08
C ILE A 237 -38.28 -21.30 8.74
N SER A 238 -38.54 -22.15 7.74
CA SER A 238 -39.90 -22.49 7.35
C SER A 238 -40.70 -23.18 8.48
N GLU A 239 -40.06 -24.05 9.25
CA GLU A 239 -40.68 -24.69 10.41
C GLU A 239 -40.99 -23.68 11.51
N ARG A 240 -40.09 -22.71 11.73
CA ARG A 240 -40.28 -21.64 12.71
C ARG A 240 -41.45 -20.74 12.30
N GLU A 241 -41.52 -20.33 11.03
CA GLU A 241 -42.62 -19.54 10.50
C GLU A 241 -43.97 -20.29 10.61
N ARG A 242 -43.98 -21.59 10.31
CA ARG A 242 -45.19 -22.42 10.49
C ARG A 242 -45.63 -22.49 11.94
N LYS A 243 -44.69 -22.67 12.88
CA LYS A 243 -44.99 -22.70 14.32
C LYS A 243 -45.52 -21.35 14.82
N VAL A 244 -44.95 -20.24 14.34
CA VAL A 244 -45.44 -18.89 14.67
C VAL A 244 -46.85 -18.69 14.11
N ALA A 245 -47.08 -19.00 12.84
CA ALA A 245 -48.41 -18.89 12.24
C ALA A 245 -49.47 -19.75 12.95
N GLU A 246 -49.12 -20.98 13.37
CA GLU A 246 -50.01 -21.84 14.15
C GLU A 246 -50.30 -21.25 15.55
N ALA A 247 -49.30 -20.68 16.21
CA ALA A 247 -49.47 -20.03 17.51
C ALA A 247 -50.34 -18.75 17.40
N ASP A 248 -50.15 -17.97 16.35
CA ASP A 248 -50.94 -16.78 16.06
C ASP A 248 -52.40 -17.16 15.77
N PHE A 249 -52.61 -18.22 14.98
CA PHE A 249 -53.95 -18.76 14.72
C PHE A 249 -54.65 -19.22 16.01
N LYS A 250 -53.97 -19.99 16.86
CA LYS A 250 -54.53 -20.41 18.17
C LYS A 250 -54.82 -19.24 19.10
N THR A 251 -53.99 -18.21 19.06
CA THR A 251 -54.20 -16.99 19.86
C THR A 251 -55.42 -16.22 19.36
N ALA A 252 -55.58 -16.11 18.05
CA ALA A 252 -56.72 -15.46 17.41
C ALA A 252 -58.04 -16.22 17.68
N GLU A 253 -58.02 -17.55 17.63
CA GLU A 253 -59.17 -18.40 17.97
C GLU A 253 -59.61 -18.18 19.42
N LYS A 254 -58.69 -18.26 20.39
CA LYS A 254 -58.99 -17.98 21.81
C LYS A 254 -59.52 -16.56 22.04
N TYR A 255 -59.01 -15.58 21.32
CA TYR A 255 -59.50 -14.19 21.41
C TYR A 255 -60.93 -14.06 20.86
N ALA A 256 -61.22 -14.71 19.73
CA ALA A 256 -62.57 -14.74 19.15
C ALA A 256 -63.57 -15.44 20.09
N GLU A 257 -63.21 -16.57 20.68
CA GLU A 257 -64.03 -17.28 21.68
C GLU A 257 -64.31 -16.39 22.90
N ALA A 258 -63.30 -15.67 23.42
CA ALA A 258 -63.47 -14.76 24.55
C ALA A 258 -64.38 -13.56 24.23
N LEU A 259 -64.37 -13.05 23.00
CA LEU A 259 -65.31 -12.01 22.55
C LEU A 259 -66.75 -12.52 22.48
N ILE A 260 -66.96 -13.74 21.95
CA ILE A 260 -68.28 -14.38 21.89
C ILE A 260 -68.83 -14.60 23.31
N ALA A 261 -68.01 -15.09 24.24
CA ALA A 261 -68.40 -15.26 25.63
C ALA A 261 -68.81 -13.94 26.31
N LYS A 262 -68.05 -12.86 26.10
CA LYS A 262 -68.38 -11.53 26.64
C LYS A 262 -69.66 -10.92 26.04
N ALA A 263 -69.96 -11.21 24.77
CA ALA A 263 -71.19 -10.75 24.13
C ALA A 263 -72.43 -11.49 24.67
N ALA A 264 -72.28 -12.73 25.15
CA ALA A 264 -73.36 -13.51 25.77
C ALA A 264 -73.72 -13.04 27.19
N ASP A 265 -72.76 -12.49 27.93
CA ASP A 265 -72.96 -11.95 29.30
C ASP A 265 -73.37 -10.46 29.33
N ALA A 266 -73.50 -9.80 28.18
CA ALA A 266 -73.94 -8.42 28.11
C ALA A 266 -75.44 -8.32 28.48
N PRO A 267 -75.83 -7.51 29.50
CA PRO A 267 -77.24 -7.35 29.85
C PRO A 267 -78.01 -6.82 28.64
N GLY A 268 -79.08 -7.54 28.29
CA GLY A 268 -79.85 -7.35 27.08
C GLY A 268 -80.19 -5.89 26.81
N CYS A 269 -79.66 -5.36 25.71
CA CYS A 269 -80.16 -4.12 25.14
C CYS A 269 -81.54 -4.41 24.56
N VAL A 270 -82.55 -4.03 25.34
CA VAL A 270 -83.95 -4.02 24.98
C VAL A 270 -84.14 -3.09 23.78
N ASN A 271 -84.77 -3.62 22.73
CA ASN A 271 -85.21 -2.91 21.52
C ASN A 271 -85.76 -1.51 21.81
N PRO A 272 -85.65 -0.62 20.82
CA PRO A 272 -86.89 -0.04 20.29
C PRO A 272 -86.99 -0.16 18.78
N VAL A 273 -88.00 -0.93 18.37
CA VAL A 273 -89.04 -0.55 17.42
C VAL A 273 -88.61 0.25 16.18
N GLY A 274 -88.69 -0.43 15.04
CA GLY A 274 -89.47 0.08 13.91
C GLY A 274 -88.68 0.65 12.74
N CYS A 275 -88.44 -0.19 11.73
CA CYS A 275 -88.45 0.24 10.33
C CYS A 275 -89.08 -0.87 9.48
N ARG A 276 -90.37 -0.69 9.20
CA ARG A 276 -91.10 -1.42 8.15
C ARG A 276 -90.82 -0.75 6.82
N GLY A 277 -90.58 -1.57 5.79
CA GLY A 277 -90.89 -1.22 4.41
C GLY A 277 -89.68 -0.94 3.52
N ALA A 278 -89.16 -2.00 2.90
CA ALA A 278 -88.61 -1.91 1.56
C ALA A 278 -89.09 -3.14 0.77
N LYS A 279 -89.79 -2.87 -0.33
CA LYS A 279 -90.36 -3.88 -1.24
C LYS A 279 -89.24 -4.66 -1.94
N PRO A 280 -89.47 -5.93 -2.32
CA PRO A 280 -88.47 -6.71 -3.04
C PRO A 280 -88.28 -6.15 -4.45
N TYR A 281 -87.05 -5.76 -4.78
CA TYR A 281 -86.68 -5.44 -6.16
C TYR A 281 -86.43 -6.76 -6.90
N THR A 282 -87.28 -7.06 -7.87
CA THR A 282 -87.04 -8.09 -8.88
C THR A 282 -85.97 -7.60 -9.84
N SER A 283 -84.80 -8.24 -9.87
CA SER A 283 -83.86 -8.12 -10.98
C SER A 283 -83.72 -9.47 -11.67
N SER A 284 -84.15 -9.48 -12.92
CA SER A 284 -84.04 -10.55 -13.90
C SER A 284 -82.61 -11.07 -14.02
N ALA A 285 -82.50 -12.39 -14.13
CA ALA A 285 -81.27 -13.09 -14.44
C ALA A 285 -80.69 -12.60 -15.78
N VAL A 286 -79.43 -12.16 -15.75
CA VAL A 286 -78.57 -12.12 -16.92
C VAL A 286 -77.47 -13.14 -16.66
N ASN A 287 -77.52 -14.24 -17.40
CA ASN A 287 -76.37 -15.14 -17.54
C ASN A 287 -75.30 -14.37 -18.32
N VAL A 288 -74.18 -14.08 -17.65
CA VAL A 288 -72.90 -13.83 -18.31
C VAL A 288 -71.95 -14.92 -17.83
N GLU A 289 -71.35 -15.57 -18.81
CA GLU A 289 -70.43 -16.69 -18.68
C GLU A 289 -69.24 -16.36 -17.79
N SER A 290 -68.70 -17.43 -17.22
CA SER A 290 -67.55 -17.50 -16.34
C SER A 290 -66.28 -16.89 -16.95
N GLU A 291 -65.79 -15.82 -16.36
CA GLU A 291 -64.36 -15.55 -16.28
C GLU A 291 -64.01 -15.25 -14.81
N ALA A 292 -63.07 -16.03 -14.29
CA ALA A 292 -62.63 -15.97 -12.90
C ALA A 292 -62.04 -14.58 -12.59
N PRO A 293 -62.51 -13.86 -11.56
CA PRO A 293 -61.82 -12.67 -11.13
C PRO A 293 -60.64 -13.06 -10.24
N ALA A 294 -59.51 -12.46 -10.58
CA ALA A 294 -58.26 -12.47 -9.86
C ALA A 294 -58.44 -12.40 -8.34
N THR A 295 -57.63 -13.20 -7.66
CA THR A 295 -57.40 -13.15 -6.22
C THR A 295 -57.20 -11.70 -5.75
N PHE A 296 -58.03 -11.32 -4.79
CA PHE A 296 -57.90 -10.12 -3.99
C PHE A 296 -56.50 -10.05 -3.36
N GLN A 297 -55.59 -9.29 -3.96
CA GLN A 297 -54.34 -8.91 -3.30
C GLN A 297 -54.67 -7.85 -2.26
N SER A 298 -54.70 -8.25 -0.99
CA SER A 298 -54.63 -7.30 0.11
C SER A 298 -53.24 -6.67 0.11
N TYR A 299 -53.10 -5.47 -0.44
CA TYR A 299 -51.90 -4.66 -0.26
C TYR A 299 -51.88 -4.15 1.18
N THR A 300 -51.15 -4.82 2.06
CA THR A 300 -50.62 -4.16 3.26
C THR A 300 -49.41 -3.35 2.80
N ALA A 301 -49.64 -2.05 2.55
CA ALA A 301 -48.56 -1.11 2.30
C ALA A 301 -47.60 -1.12 3.50
N GLN A 302 -46.45 -1.77 3.36
CA GLN A 302 -45.37 -1.63 4.33
C GLN A 302 -44.87 -0.19 4.21
N VAL A 303 -45.08 0.62 5.25
CA VAL A 303 -44.56 1.98 5.33
C VAL A 303 -43.04 1.88 5.45
N VAL A 304 -42.35 2.03 4.31
CA VAL A 304 -40.89 2.17 4.28
C VAL A 304 -40.57 3.60 4.71
N ILE A 305 -40.07 3.77 5.94
CA ILE A 305 -39.56 5.05 6.43
C ILE A 305 -38.15 5.25 5.86
N ILE A 306 -38.06 5.97 4.74
CA ILE A 306 -36.77 6.37 4.15
C ILE A 306 -36.27 7.60 4.92
N LYS A 307 -35.19 7.45 5.70
CA LYS A 307 -34.47 8.60 6.28
C LYS A 307 -33.52 9.17 5.23
N ALA A 308 -33.97 10.17 4.49
CA ALA A 308 -33.12 10.93 3.59
C ALA A 308 -32.54 12.15 4.32
N VAL A 309 -31.23 12.34 4.24
CA VAL A 309 -30.52 13.51 4.78
C VAL A 309 -30.23 14.44 3.62
N TYR A 310 -30.70 15.68 3.71
CA TYR A 310 -30.51 16.71 2.69
C TYR A 310 -29.59 17.81 3.22
N GLU A 311 -28.69 18.30 2.37
CA GLU A 311 -27.90 19.50 2.63
C GLU A 311 -28.49 20.64 1.79
N VAL A 312 -28.93 21.71 2.44
CA VAL A 312 -29.54 22.87 1.79
C VAL A 312 -28.61 24.05 1.94
N LYS A 313 -28.32 24.75 0.83
CA LYS A 313 -27.52 25.98 0.81
C LYS A 313 -28.41 27.12 0.32
N GLY A 314 -28.47 28.20 1.07
CA GLY A 314 -29.31 29.36 0.77
C GLY A 314 -28.73 30.64 1.38
N THR A 315 -29.39 31.76 1.12
CA THR A 315 -29.12 33.01 1.83
C THR A 315 -29.58 32.91 3.29
N GLU A 316 -29.02 33.73 4.18
CA GLU A 316 -29.31 33.71 5.62
C GLU A 316 -30.83 33.81 5.89
N ALA A 317 -31.53 34.73 5.23
CA ALA A 317 -32.99 34.87 5.34
C ALA A 317 -33.78 33.64 4.85
N GLN A 318 -33.24 32.86 3.89
CA GLN A 318 -33.88 31.63 3.42
C GLN A 318 -33.66 30.46 4.37
N LEU A 319 -32.51 30.40 5.03
CA LEU A 319 -32.20 29.37 6.02
C LEU A 319 -32.99 29.62 7.32
N GLU A 320 -33.14 30.88 7.74
CA GLU A 320 -33.95 31.27 8.90
C GLU A 320 -35.44 30.93 8.69
N ALA A 321 -36.00 31.26 7.52
CA ALA A 321 -37.38 30.88 7.18
C ALA A 321 -37.58 29.36 7.09
N LEU A 322 -36.53 28.62 6.69
CA LEU A 322 -36.56 27.16 6.65
C LEU A 322 -36.49 26.55 8.06
N GLU A 323 -35.66 27.10 8.94
CA GLU A 323 -35.57 26.72 10.35
C GLU A 323 -36.91 26.84 11.07
N GLU A 324 -37.56 28.01 10.96
CA GLU A 324 -38.90 28.24 11.56
C GLU A 324 -39.92 27.20 11.08
N TYR A 325 -39.89 26.87 9.78
CA TYR A 325 -40.77 25.86 9.20
C TYR A 325 -40.47 24.45 9.74
N LEU A 326 -39.19 24.07 9.84
CA LEU A 326 -38.78 22.75 10.32
C LEU A 326 -39.16 22.54 11.79
N ASP A 327 -39.00 23.58 12.62
CA ASP A 327 -39.39 23.55 14.03
C ASP A 327 -40.92 23.45 14.19
N ALA A 328 -41.69 24.21 13.39
CA ALA A 328 -43.14 24.12 13.38
C ALA A 328 -43.64 22.71 13.00
N GLN A 329 -42.92 22.01 12.12
CA GLN A 329 -43.23 20.64 11.70
C GLN A 329 -42.56 19.56 12.57
N LYS A 330 -41.81 19.94 13.61
CA LYS A 330 -41.07 19.02 14.51
C LYS A 330 -40.09 18.10 13.76
N LEU A 331 -39.43 18.62 12.73
CA LEU A 331 -38.42 17.91 11.95
C LEU A 331 -37.03 18.16 12.52
N SER A 332 -36.21 17.11 12.66
CA SER A 332 -34.86 17.22 13.22
C SER A 332 -33.88 17.84 12.22
N TRP A 333 -33.18 18.90 12.62
CA TRP A 333 -32.15 19.55 11.82
C TRP A 333 -30.92 19.90 12.68
N ILE A 334 -29.78 20.17 12.03
CA ILE A 334 -28.52 20.52 12.71
C ILE A 334 -27.88 21.64 11.89
N ASP A 335 -27.55 22.76 12.53
CA ASP A 335 -26.75 23.81 11.91
C ASP A 335 -25.31 23.32 11.70
N ARG A 336 -24.78 23.54 10.49
CA ARG A 336 -23.36 23.28 10.22
C ARG A 336 -22.64 24.62 10.18
N PRO A 337 -21.82 24.96 11.20
CA PRO A 337 -21.04 26.19 11.16
C PRO A 337 -20.16 26.17 9.90
N ASN A 338 -20.23 27.27 9.14
CA ASN A 338 -19.44 27.47 7.92
C ASN A 338 -17.97 27.15 8.19
N GLY A 339 -17.39 26.26 7.38
CA GLY A 339 -15.95 26.01 7.36
C GLY A 339 -15.17 27.19 6.81
#